data_AF-A0A832DE30-F1
#
_entry.id   AF-A0A832DE30-F1
#
_cell.length_a   1.000
_cell.length_b   1.000
_cell.length_c   1.000
_cell.angle_alpha   90.00
_cell.angle_beta   90.00
_cell.angle_gamma   90.00
#
_symmetry.space_group_name_H-M   'P 1'
#
loop_
_entity.id
_entity.type
_entity.pdbx_description
1 polymer ?
#
loop_
_entity_poly.entity_id
_entity_poly.type
_entity_poly.pdbx_seq_one_letter_code
_entity_poly.pdbx_strand_id
1 'polypeptide(L)'
;MDYQEQLKKLRFEIDKIDETILQLINKRALLAKEIGEIKKKNNLPIFVPSREKEILERLEKLNQGPLSNEIVKHVFREIISACRSVEENLKVAYLGPKATFTHQASLKYFGSSVDHIPVSTIKDVFEEIAKKKVDFGVVPVENTIEGVVNYTLDMFLDYDLKIIGEVILEISLHLLSINPNINEIQRIYSHKFAIAECRDWLMKNMPHAQIIEVESTAKAAEIAKDDYESAAIASESAAVVYGLHILERKIDKHLHNYTRFLIIGRDVPPPTGN
;
A
#
# COMPACT_ATOMS: atom_id res chain seq x y z
N MET A 1 46.94 5.51 -2.51
CA MET A 1 45.79 5.28 -3.40
C MET A 1 44.82 6.41 -3.15
N ASP A 2 44.50 7.18 -4.19
CA ASP A 2 43.51 8.25 -4.08
C ASP A 2 42.14 7.64 -3.79
N TYR A 3 41.39 8.17 -2.82
CA TYR A 3 40.08 7.64 -2.44
C TYR A 3 39.12 7.67 -3.63
N GLN A 4 39.32 8.58 -4.59
CA GLN A 4 38.55 8.64 -5.83
C GLN A 4 38.76 7.40 -6.71
N GLU A 5 39.97 6.85 -6.75
CA GLU A 5 40.28 5.64 -7.51
C GLU A 5 39.66 4.39 -6.85
N GLN A 6 39.67 4.34 -5.51
CA GLN A 6 38.99 3.28 -4.75
C GLN A 6 37.48 3.31 -4.96
N LEU A 7 36.86 4.50 -4.91
CA LEU A 7 35.43 4.67 -5.20
C LEU A 7 35.07 4.25 -6.62
N LYS A 8 35.90 4.58 -7.62
CA LYS A 8 35.69 4.16 -9.01
C LYS A 8 35.71 2.64 -9.14
N LYS A 9 36.65 1.95 -8.49
CA LYS A 9 36.73 0.48 -8.50
C LYS A 9 35.49 -0.16 -7.88
N LEU A 10 35.03 0.34 -6.73
CA LEU A 10 33.83 -0.18 -6.08
C LEU A 10 32.57 0.02 -6.93
N ARG A 11 32.40 1.20 -7.54
CA ARG A 11 31.27 1.49 -8.43
C ARG A 11 31.24 0.56 -9.64
N PHE A 12 32.40 0.31 -10.25
CA PHE A 12 32.50 -0.59 -11.38
C PHE A 12 32.11 -2.04 -11.04
N GLU A 13 32.44 -2.52 -9.83
CA GLU A 13 31.98 -3.83 -9.38
C GLU A 13 30.47 -3.86 -9.07
N ILE A 14 29.91 -2.75 -8.54
CA ILE A 14 28.45 -2.61 -8.37
C ILE A 14 27.74 -2.65 -9.73
N ASP A 15 28.23 -1.93 -10.74
CA ASP A 15 27.62 -1.89 -12.07
C ASP A 15 27.49 -3.31 -12.69
N LYS A 16 28.55 -4.14 -12.56
CA LYS A 16 28.51 -5.55 -13.01
C LYS A 16 27.49 -6.39 -12.26
N ILE A 17 27.37 -6.17 -10.94
CA ILE A 17 26.37 -6.86 -10.11
C ILE A 17 24.97 -6.45 -10.57
N ASP A 18 24.73 -5.15 -10.81
CA ASP A 18 23.45 -4.63 -11.27
C ASP A 18 23.05 -5.20 -12.64
N GLU A 19 24.00 -5.30 -13.58
CA GLU A 19 23.79 -6.00 -14.86
C GLU A 19 23.36 -7.46 -14.65
N THR A 20 24.01 -8.16 -13.71
CA THR A 20 23.67 -9.55 -13.39
C THR A 20 22.30 -9.66 -12.74
N ILE A 21 21.96 -8.75 -11.82
CA ILE A 21 20.64 -8.68 -11.18
C ILE A 21 19.55 -8.48 -12.24
N LEU A 22 19.75 -7.54 -13.17
CA LEU A 22 18.81 -7.29 -14.26
C LEU A 22 18.61 -8.53 -15.13
N GLN A 23 19.69 -9.23 -15.50
CA GLN A 23 19.60 -10.47 -16.27
C GLN A 23 18.81 -11.56 -15.52
N LEU A 24 19.04 -11.71 -14.21
CA LEU A 24 18.34 -12.69 -13.37
C LEU A 24 16.86 -12.36 -13.20
N ILE A 25 16.52 -11.08 -13.01
CA ILE A 25 15.12 -10.61 -12.95
C ILE A 25 14.42 -10.88 -14.27
N ASN A 26 15.03 -10.55 -15.42
CA ASN A 26 14.46 -10.82 -16.74
C ASN A 26 14.26 -12.31 -16.99
N LYS A 27 15.24 -13.15 -16.62
CA LYS A 27 15.11 -14.60 -16.71
C LYS A 27 13.95 -15.12 -15.83
N ARG A 28 13.80 -14.57 -14.63
CA ARG A 28 12.68 -14.90 -13.74
C ARG A 28 11.33 -14.47 -14.35
N ALA A 29 11.25 -13.30 -14.98
CA ALA A 29 10.04 -12.83 -15.65
C ALA A 29 9.64 -13.71 -16.85
N LEU A 30 10.60 -14.24 -17.61
CA LEU A 30 10.34 -15.20 -18.68
C LEU A 30 9.76 -16.52 -18.14
N LEU A 31 10.34 -17.05 -17.05
CA LEU A 31 9.81 -18.26 -16.40
C LEU A 31 8.41 -18.04 -15.83
N ALA A 32 8.18 -16.87 -15.23
CA ALA A 32 6.86 -16.44 -14.77
C ALA A 32 5.86 -16.48 -15.95
N LYS A 33 6.20 -15.88 -17.09
CA LYS A 33 5.36 -15.90 -18.30
C LYS A 33 5.01 -17.31 -18.75
N GLU A 34 5.99 -18.22 -18.82
CA GLU A 34 5.76 -19.63 -19.17
C GLU A 34 4.81 -20.33 -18.18
N ILE A 35 4.96 -20.06 -16.89
CA ILE A 35 4.04 -20.56 -15.84
C ILE A 35 2.63 -20.00 -16.06
N GLY A 36 2.50 -18.70 -16.38
CA GLY A 36 1.23 -18.06 -16.71
C GLY A 36 0.51 -18.75 -17.88
N GLU A 37 1.23 -19.07 -18.96
CA GLU A 37 0.69 -19.79 -20.12
C GLU A 37 0.18 -21.19 -19.74
N ILE A 38 0.92 -21.91 -18.89
CA ILE A 38 0.52 -23.23 -18.39
C ILE A 38 -0.76 -23.11 -17.55
N LYS A 39 -0.81 -22.16 -16.60
CA LYS A 39 -1.98 -21.97 -15.74
C LYS A 39 -3.22 -21.61 -16.56
N LYS A 40 -3.07 -20.72 -17.54
CA LYS A 40 -4.16 -20.31 -18.43
C LYS A 40 -4.72 -21.47 -19.25
N LYS A 41 -3.85 -22.34 -19.80
CA LYS A 41 -4.28 -23.55 -20.53
C LYS A 41 -5.03 -24.55 -19.66
N ASN A 42 -4.78 -24.54 -18.34
CA ASN A 42 -5.34 -25.50 -17.38
C ASN A 42 -6.41 -24.89 -16.47
N ASN A 43 -6.86 -23.64 -16.71
CA ASN A 43 -7.81 -22.91 -15.85
C ASN A 43 -7.40 -22.88 -14.36
N LEU A 44 -6.10 -22.75 -14.08
CA LEU A 44 -5.56 -22.67 -12.73
C LEU A 44 -5.50 -21.21 -12.23
N PRO A 45 -5.61 -20.96 -10.92
CA PRO A 45 -5.51 -19.61 -10.36
C PRO A 45 -4.12 -19.01 -10.63
N ILE A 46 -4.12 -17.79 -11.16
CA ILE A 46 -2.89 -17.04 -11.51
C ILE A 46 -2.17 -16.60 -10.23
N PHE A 47 -2.93 -16.02 -9.31
CA PHE A 47 -2.43 -15.52 -8.05
C PHE A 47 -2.70 -16.50 -6.91
N VAL A 48 -1.62 -16.97 -6.29
CA VAL A 48 -1.62 -17.93 -5.20
C VAL A 48 -0.81 -17.33 -4.05
N PRO A 49 -1.46 -16.63 -3.09
CA PRO A 49 -0.77 -15.92 -1.99
C PRO A 49 0.20 -16.82 -1.20
N SER A 50 -0.17 -18.09 -1.03
CA SER A 50 0.61 -19.07 -0.29
C SER A 50 1.98 -19.33 -0.93
N ARG A 51 2.03 -19.35 -2.26
CA ARG A 51 3.28 -19.55 -2.98
C ARG A 51 4.25 -18.38 -2.78
N GLU A 52 3.72 -17.16 -2.77
CA GLU A 52 4.51 -15.97 -2.48
C GLU A 52 5.07 -16.02 -1.04
N LYS A 53 4.24 -16.39 -0.06
CA LYS A 53 4.65 -16.58 1.33
C LYS A 53 5.78 -17.60 1.46
N GLU A 54 5.67 -18.77 0.84
CA GLU A 54 6.73 -19.79 0.85
C GLU A 54 8.06 -19.28 0.29
N ILE A 55 8.01 -18.51 -0.81
CA ILE A 55 9.21 -17.94 -1.42
C ILE A 55 9.90 -16.99 -0.44
N LEU A 56 9.13 -16.09 0.18
CA LEU A 56 9.66 -15.10 1.13
C LEU A 56 10.25 -15.78 2.37
N GLU A 57 9.55 -16.75 2.97
CA GLU A 57 10.05 -17.51 4.12
C GLU A 57 11.34 -18.28 3.80
N ARG A 58 11.44 -18.85 2.60
CA ARG A 58 12.68 -19.51 2.15
C ARG A 58 13.82 -18.51 2.02
N LEU A 59 13.58 -17.33 1.46
CA LEU A 59 14.59 -16.29 1.28
C LEU A 59 15.10 -15.75 2.62
N GLU A 60 14.24 -15.61 3.63
CA GLU A 60 14.66 -15.23 4.98
C GLU A 60 15.63 -16.23 5.60
N LYS A 61 15.40 -17.53 5.40
CA LYS A 61 16.29 -18.59 5.90
C LYS A 61 17.64 -18.61 5.19
N LEU A 62 17.69 -18.15 3.94
CA LEU A 62 18.91 -18.09 3.13
C LEU A 62 19.69 -16.78 3.31
N ASN A 63 19.07 -15.74 3.86
CA ASN A 63 19.68 -14.44 4.00
C ASN A 63 20.81 -14.46 5.05
N GLN A 64 22.04 -14.19 4.62
CA GLN A 64 23.22 -14.09 5.49
C GLN A 64 23.64 -12.62 5.74
N GLY A 65 22.83 -11.66 5.29
CA GLY A 65 23.13 -10.23 5.36
C GLY A 65 23.89 -9.72 4.13
N PRO A 66 24.26 -8.42 4.12
CA PRO A 66 24.11 -7.44 5.20
C PRO A 66 22.69 -6.86 5.35
N LEU A 67 21.78 -7.14 4.42
CA LEU A 67 20.39 -6.66 4.48
C LEU A 67 19.60 -7.40 5.56
N SER A 68 18.70 -6.69 6.24
CA SER A 68 17.74 -7.32 7.16
C SER A 68 16.71 -8.16 6.40
N ASN A 69 16.12 -9.14 7.08
CA ASN A 69 15.06 -9.98 6.51
C ASN A 69 13.85 -9.16 6.03
N GLU A 70 13.52 -8.07 6.72
CA GLU A 70 12.46 -7.16 6.30
C GLU A 70 12.77 -6.51 4.95
N ILE A 71 13.99 -5.98 4.78
CA ILE A 71 14.40 -5.36 3.51
C ILE A 71 14.40 -6.40 2.38
N VAL A 72 14.91 -7.60 2.63
CA VAL A 72 14.89 -8.69 1.64
C VAL A 72 13.45 -9.01 1.22
N LYS A 73 12.51 -9.10 2.18
CA LYS A 73 11.08 -9.29 1.87
C LYS A 73 10.53 -8.19 0.98
N HIS A 74 10.84 -6.93 1.26
CA HIS A 74 10.37 -5.80 0.45
C HIS A 74 10.90 -5.86 -0.99
N VAL A 75 12.21 -6.05 -1.17
CA VAL A 75 12.83 -6.14 -2.51
C VAL A 75 12.23 -7.29 -3.30
N PHE A 76 12.12 -8.48 -2.70
CA PHE A 76 11.61 -9.64 -3.41
C PHE A 76 10.10 -9.56 -3.68
N ARG A 77 9.29 -8.92 -2.83
CA ARG A 77 7.87 -8.65 -3.15
C ARG A 77 7.74 -7.83 -4.43
N GLU A 78 8.55 -6.78 -4.60
CA GLU A 78 8.50 -5.97 -5.83
C GLU A 78 8.99 -6.75 -7.05
N ILE A 79 10.06 -7.56 -6.92
CA ILE A 79 10.49 -8.45 -8.01
C ILE A 79 9.39 -9.47 -8.36
N ILE A 80 8.72 -10.04 -7.36
CA ILE A 80 7.62 -10.99 -7.55
C ILE A 80 6.46 -10.30 -8.27
N SER A 81 6.04 -9.13 -7.80
CA SER A 81 4.98 -8.30 -8.38
C SER A 81 5.29 -7.94 -9.84
N ALA A 82 6.50 -7.45 -10.12
CA ALA A 82 6.93 -7.06 -11.46
C ALA A 82 7.01 -8.23 -12.44
N CYS A 83 7.44 -9.42 -12.01
CA CYS A 83 7.41 -10.58 -12.90
C CYS A 83 5.98 -11.09 -13.12
N ARG A 84 5.09 -10.94 -12.13
CA ARG A 84 3.70 -11.36 -12.24
C ARG A 84 2.92 -10.48 -13.22
N SER A 85 3.19 -9.18 -13.27
CA SER A 85 2.53 -8.29 -14.24
C SER A 85 2.86 -8.64 -15.70
N VAL A 86 3.96 -9.37 -15.95
CA VAL A 86 4.29 -9.94 -17.26
C VAL A 86 3.46 -11.21 -17.56
N GLU A 87 3.00 -11.95 -16.55
CA GLU A 87 2.10 -13.10 -16.72
C GLU A 87 0.70 -12.65 -17.13
N GLU A 88 0.13 -11.71 -16.37
CA GLU A 88 -1.18 -11.14 -16.61
C GLU A 88 -1.32 -9.82 -15.83
N ASN A 89 -1.98 -8.83 -16.44
CA ASN A 89 -2.16 -7.52 -15.81
C ASN A 89 -3.34 -7.58 -14.83
N LEU A 90 -3.06 -7.98 -13.59
CA LEU A 90 -4.05 -8.09 -12.52
C LEU A 90 -4.63 -6.72 -12.19
N LYS A 91 -5.96 -6.68 -12.06
CA LYS A 91 -6.70 -5.48 -11.67
C LYS A 91 -7.21 -5.62 -10.25
N VAL A 92 -6.87 -4.67 -9.40
CA VAL A 92 -7.25 -4.67 -7.98
C VAL A 92 -8.02 -3.40 -7.66
N ALA A 93 -9.32 -3.54 -7.36
CA ALA A 93 -10.12 -2.43 -6.87
C ALA A 93 -9.84 -2.15 -5.40
N TYR A 94 -9.85 -0.88 -5.00
CA TYR A 94 -9.75 -0.51 -3.59
C TYR A 94 -10.60 0.74 -3.30
N LEU A 95 -11.03 0.88 -2.05
CA LEU A 95 -11.71 2.08 -1.58
C LEU A 95 -10.74 3.28 -1.66
N GLY A 96 -10.95 4.11 -2.68
CA GLY A 96 -10.12 5.25 -3.05
C GLY A 96 -10.31 6.48 -2.16
N PRO A 97 -9.63 7.59 -2.49
CA PRO A 97 -8.73 7.79 -3.64
C PRO A 97 -7.32 7.21 -3.41
N LYS A 98 -6.37 7.51 -4.32
CA LYS A 98 -4.95 7.16 -4.14
C LYS A 98 -4.41 7.72 -2.82
N ALA A 99 -3.46 6.99 -2.23
CA ALA A 99 -2.80 7.28 -0.95
C ALA A 99 -3.64 7.09 0.33
N THR A 100 -4.87 6.57 0.22
CA THR A 100 -5.62 6.07 1.39
C THR A 100 -4.91 4.88 2.04
N PHE A 101 -5.30 4.52 3.26
CA PHE A 101 -4.80 3.31 3.91
C PHE A 101 -5.22 2.03 3.16
N THR A 102 -6.39 2.02 2.53
CA THR A 102 -6.81 0.91 1.65
C THR A 102 -5.89 0.78 0.43
N HIS A 103 -5.48 1.90 -0.18
CA HIS A 103 -4.46 1.88 -1.24
C HIS A 103 -3.14 1.29 -0.76
N GLN A 104 -2.67 1.70 0.42
CA GLN A 104 -1.45 1.15 1.02
C GLN A 104 -1.58 -0.34 1.32
N ALA A 105 -2.74 -0.81 1.76
CA ALA A 105 -3.00 -2.22 2.00
C ALA A 105 -2.94 -3.01 0.68
N SER A 106 -3.51 -2.45 -0.40
CA SER A 106 -3.42 -3.01 -1.75
C SER A 106 -1.98 -3.11 -2.24
N LEU A 107 -1.20 -2.03 -2.11
CA LEU A 107 0.22 -2.02 -2.46
C LEU A 107 1.03 -3.02 -1.63
N LYS A 108 0.79 -3.11 -0.32
CA LYS A 108 1.50 -4.04 0.57
C LYS A 108 1.24 -5.50 0.21
N TYR A 109 0.04 -5.83 -0.25
CA TYR A 109 -0.36 -7.20 -0.58
C TYR A 109 0.00 -7.61 -2.01
N PHE A 110 -0.28 -6.74 -2.99
CA PHE A 110 -0.12 -7.06 -4.41
C PHE A 110 1.16 -6.47 -5.02
N GLY A 111 1.89 -5.61 -4.31
CA GLY A 111 3.03 -4.85 -4.84
C GLY A 111 2.58 -3.73 -5.79
N SER A 112 3.55 -2.94 -6.25
CA SER A 112 3.28 -1.73 -7.03
C SER A 112 2.95 -1.99 -8.51
N SER A 113 3.30 -3.17 -9.04
CA SER A 113 3.28 -3.46 -10.49
C SER A 113 1.94 -3.97 -11.03
N VAL A 114 0.88 -4.01 -10.20
CA VAL A 114 -0.48 -4.37 -10.64
C VAL A 114 -1.32 -3.11 -10.90
N ASP A 115 -2.41 -3.25 -11.65
CA ASP A 115 -3.34 -2.14 -11.90
C ASP A 115 -4.23 -1.90 -10.67
N HIS A 116 -3.84 -0.93 -9.84
CA HIS A 116 -4.62 -0.48 -8.69
C HIS A 116 -5.71 0.52 -9.11
N ILE A 117 -6.97 0.10 -9.04
CA ILE A 117 -8.13 0.87 -9.51
C ILE A 117 -8.87 1.48 -8.31
N PRO A 118 -8.80 2.82 -8.10
CA PRO A 118 -9.59 3.46 -7.06
C PRO A 118 -11.07 3.44 -7.44
N VAL A 119 -11.93 3.08 -6.48
CA VAL A 119 -13.38 3.22 -6.57
C VAL A 119 -13.93 4.02 -5.39
N SER A 120 -15.12 4.57 -5.54
CA SER A 120 -15.66 5.57 -4.61
C SER A 120 -16.30 4.98 -3.36
N THR A 121 -16.84 3.75 -3.44
CA THR A 121 -17.51 3.11 -2.31
C THR A 121 -17.07 1.66 -2.11
N ILE A 122 -17.30 1.13 -0.91
CA ILE A 122 -17.06 -0.30 -0.61
C ILE A 122 -17.89 -1.17 -1.55
N LYS A 123 -19.16 -0.81 -1.80
CA LYS A 123 -20.04 -1.53 -2.74
C LYS A 123 -19.47 -1.58 -4.15
N ASP A 124 -18.87 -0.48 -4.63
CA ASP A 124 -18.23 -0.47 -5.95
C ASP A 124 -17.09 -1.50 -6.04
N VAL A 125 -16.34 -1.73 -4.96
CA VAL A 125 -15.31 -2.79 -4.93
C VAL A 125 -15.94 -4.16 -5.18
N PHE A 126 -17.02 -4.49 -4.48
CA PHE A 126 -17.73 -5.75 -4.65
C PHE A 126 -18.35 -5.87 -6.05
N GLU A 127 -18.98 -4.80 -6.55
CA GLU A 127 -19.59 -4.77 -7.87
C GLU A 127 -18.59 -4.98 -9.00
N GLU A 128 -17.43 -4.33 -8.94
CA GLU A 128 -16.43 -4.43 -9.99
C GLU A 128 -15.85 -5.86 -10.09
N ILE A 129 -15.70 -6.57 -8.96
CA ILE A 129 -15.28 -7.98 -8.94
C ILE A 129 -16.39 -8.89 -9.49
N ALA A 130 -17.62 -8.68 -9.03
CA ALA A 130 -18.79 -9.46 -9.45
C ALA A 130 -19.06 -9.32 -10.95
N LYS A 131 -18.88 -8.11 -11.50
CA LYS A 131 -18.98 -7.80 -12.95
C LYS A 131 -17.76 -8.26 -13.74
N LYS A 132 -16.76 -8.88 -13.10
CA LYS A 132 -15.49 -9.33 -13.68
C LYS A 132 -14.68 -8.23 -14.38
N LYS A 133 -14.84 -6.98 -13.94
CA LYS A 133 -14.04 -5.86 -14.43
C LYS A 133 -12.68 -5.77 -13.75
N VAL A 134 -12.60 -6.27 -12.51
CA VAL A 134 -11.38 -6.44 -11.73
C VAL A 134 -11.30 -7.88 -11.20
N ASP A 135 -10.10 -8.28 -10.78
CA ASP A 135 -9.81 -9.63 -10.28
C ASP A 135 -9.99 -9.73 -8.77
N PHE A 136 -9.56 -8.69 -8.06
CA PHE A 136 -9.56 -8.64 -6.61
C PHE A 136 -10.02 -7.28 -6.07
N GLY A 137 -10.37 -7.26 -4.79
CA GLY A 137 -10.70 -6.05 -4.05
C GLY A 137 -10.00 -5.96 -2.71
N VAL A 138 -9.80 -4.74 -2.23
CA VAL A 138 -9.31 -4.46 -0.89
C VAL A 138 -10.31 -3.56 -0.17
N VAL A 139 -10.79 -4.02 0.98
CA VAL A 139 -11.81 -3.34 1.78
C VAL A 139 -11.43 -3.34 3.26
N PRO A 140 -11.67 -2.25 4.02
CA PRO A 140 -11.47 -2.25 5.47
C PRO A 140 -12.58 -3.06 6.15
N VAL A 141 -12.25 -3.81 7.21
CA VAL A 141 -13.25 -4.55 7.99
C VAL A 141 -13.28 -4.12 9.46
N GLU A 142 -12.15 -3.67 9.99
CA GLU A 142 -12.05 -3.36 11.42
C GLU A 142 -10.93 -2.34 11.64
N ASN A 143 -11.20 -1.34 12.47
CA ASN A 143 -10.21 -0.42 13.00
C ASN A 143 -10.23 -0.50 14.54
N THR A 144 -9.06 -0.45 15.18
CA THR A 144 -8.94 -0.58 16.64
C THR A 144 -9.65 0.51 17.44
N ILE A 145 -9.94 1.65 16.83
CA ILE A 145 -10.53 2.83 17.47
C ILE A 145 -11.97 3.04 16.99
N GLU A 146 -12.21 3.00 15.67
CA GLU A 146 -13.55 3.19 15.08
C GLU A 146 -14.43 1.94 15.18
N GLY A 147 -13.84 0.77 15.44
CA GLY A 147 -14.52 -0.51 15.51
C GLY A 147 -14.73 -1.16 14.14
N VAL A 148 -15.77 -1.99 14.05
CA VAL A 148 -16.07 -2.80 12.87
C VAL A 148 -16.73 -1.96 11.77
N VAL A 149 -16.24 -2.12 10.54
CA VAL A 149 -16.87 -1.56 9.34
C VAL A 149 -18.01 -2.49 8.91
N ASN A 150 -19.16 -2.38 9.58
CA ASN A 150 -20.32 -3.27 9.34
C ASN A 150 -20.74 -3.33 7.87
N TYR A 151 -20.65 -2.20 7.16
CA TYR A 151 -21.01 -2.14 5.76
C TYR A 151 -20.21 -3.12 4.88
N THR A 152 -18.93 -3.37 5.20
CA THR A 152 -18.12 -4.38 4.50
C THR A 152 -18.66 -5.79 4.75
N LEU A 153 -19.10 -6.08 5.97
CA LEU A 153 -19.67 -7.38 6.33
C LEU A 153 -21.03 -7.60 5.65
N ASP A 154 -21.86 -6.56 5.59
CA ASP A 154 -23.17 -6.60 4.94
C ASP A 154 -23.04 -6.93 3.45
N MET A 155 -22.02 -6.42 2.76
CA MET A 155 -21.78 -6.74 1.34
C MET A 155 -21.55 -8.23 1.07
N PHE A 156 -21.05 -9.02 2.04
CA PHE A 156 -20.93 -10.47 1.84
C PHE A 156 -22.26 -11.21 1.86
N LEU A 157 -23.36 -10.57 2.30
CA LEU A 157 -24.70 -11.15 2.21
C LEU A 157 -25.26 -11.04 0.78
N ASP A 158 -24.92 -9.97 0.07
CA ASP A 158 -25.45 -9.67 -1.27
C ASP A 158 -24.56 -10.20 -2.40
N TYR A 159 -23.27 -10.41 -2.13
CA TYR A 159 -22.29 -10.82 -3.15
C TYR A 159 -21.59 -12.13 -2.74
N ASP A 160 -21.62 -13.13 -3.62
CA ASP A 160 -20.90 -14.39 -3.45
C ASP A 160 -19.40 -14.24 -3.76
N LEU A 161 -18.73 -13.40 -2.96
CA LEU A 161 -17.28 -13.22 -2.98
C LEU A 161 -16.64 -13.88 -1.75
N LYS A 162 -15.36 -14.22 -1.88
CA LYS A 162 -14.61 -14.94 -0.86
C LYS A 162 -13.48 -14.07 -0.33
N ILE A 163 -13.22 -14.20 0.96
CA ILE A 163 -12.03 -13.64 1.61
C ILE A 163 -10.86 -14.56 1.27
N ILE A 164 -9.87 -14.03 0.58
CA ILE A 164 -8.69 -14.80 0.12
C ILE A 164 -7.40 -14.40 0.86
N GLY A 165 -7.49 -13.38 1.70
CA GLY A 165 -6.37 -12.90 2.49
C GLY A 165 -6.75 -11.70 3.35
N GLU A 166 -5.78 -11.24 4.13
CA GLU A 166 -5.92 -10.06 4.97
C GLU A 166 -4.60 -9.30 5.06
N VAL A 167 -4.71 -8.01 5.38
CA VAL A 167 -3.58 -7.13 5.66
C VAL A 167 -3.91 -6.30 6.89
N ILE A 168 -2.98 -6.26 7.83
CA ILE A 168 -3.04 -5.35 8.97
C ILE A 168 -2.02 -4.23 8.74
N LEU A 169 -2.46 -2.98 8.88
CA LEU A 169 -1.64 -1.78 8.82
C LEU A 169 -1.72 -1.02 10.14
N GLU A 170 -0.58 -0.56 10.63
CA GLU A 170 -0.54 0.51 11.62
C GLU A 170 -0.93 1.82 10.93
N ILE A 171 -1.86 2.53 11.53
CA ILE A 171 -2.33 3.84 11.10
C ILE A 171 -1.53 4.88 11.86
N SER A 172 -0.86 5.75 11.13
CA SER A 172 -0.16 6.90 11.69
C SER A 172 -0.54 8.13 10.89
N LEU A 173 -0.84 9.21 11.61
CA LEU A 173 -1.28 10.47 11.05
C LEU A 173 -0.19 11.51 11.25
N HIS A 174 0.08 12.23 10.17
CA HIS A 174 1.16 13.22 10.10
C HIS A 174 0.57 14.55 9.65
N LEU A 175 1.20 15.65 10.07
CA LEU A 175 0.88 16.97 9.54
C LEU A 175 1.69 17.19 8.27
N LEU A 176 1.01 17.40 7.15
CA LEU A 176 1.60 17.55 5.82
C LEU A 176 1.31 18.93 5.25
N SER A 177 2.24 19.54 4.54
CA SER A 177 1.97 20.79 3.80
C SER A 177 2.92 20.96 2.62
N ILE A 178 2.49 21.71 1.61
CA ILE A 178 3.39 22.20 0.56
C ILE A 178 4.33 23.30 1.09
N ASN A 179 3.92 24.03 2.13
CA ASN A 179 4.74 25.02 2.80
C ASN A 179 5.51 24.35 3.95
N PRO A 180 6.86 24.34 3.92
CA PRO A 180 7.65 23.73 5.00
C PRO A 180 7.61 24.53 6.32
N ASN A 181 7.08 25.77 6.32
CA ASN A 181 6.98 26.60 7.52
C ASN A 181 5.62 26.41 8.22
N ILE A 182 5.63 25.64 9.31
CA ILE A 182 4.43 25.35 10.10
C ILE A 182 3.74 26.61 10.67
N ASN A 183 4.47 27.70 10.89
CA ASN A 183 3.92 28.93 11.49
C ASN A 183 3.04 29.73 10.52
N GLU A 184 3.14 29.48 9.22
CA GLU A 184 2.35 30.15 8.19
C GLU A 184 1.04 29.41 7.86
N ILE A 185 0.80 28.27 8.53
CA ILE A 185 -0.38 27.45 8.31
C ILE A 185 -1.59 28.04 9.04
N GLN A 186 -2.62 28.41 8.28
CA GLN A 186 -3.86 28.99 8.75
C GLN A 186 -5.03 28.01 8.70
N ARG A 187 -4.94 26.96 7.88
CA ARG A 187 -6.03 26.01 7.62
C ARG A 187 -5.52 24.57 7.69
N ILE A 188 -6.32 23.66 8.26
CA ILE A 188 -5.98 22.24 8.38
C ILE A 188 -7.14 21.40 7.84
N TYR A 189 -6.89 20.63 6.78
CA TYR A 189 -7.87 19.72 6.19
C TYR A 189 -7.66 18.30 6.72
N SER A 190 -8.75 17.59 7.03
CA SER A 190 -8.72 16.13 7.16
C SER A 190 -10.12 15.52 7.26
N HIS A 191 -10.18 14.19 7.33
CA HIS A 191 -11.41 13.47 7.65
C HIS A 191 -11.75 13.62 9.14
N LYS A 192 -13.04 13.63 9.49
CA LYS A 192 -13.52 13.81 10.87
C LYS A 192 -12.84 12.91 11.90
N PHE A 193 -12.57 11.64 11.56
CA PHE A 193 -11.93 10.71 12.49
C PHE A 193 -10.46 11.07 12.72
N ALA A 194 -9.72 11.39 11.66
CA ALA A 194 -8.34 11.85 11.78
C ALA A 194 -8.23 13.18 12.56
N ILE A 195 -9.17 14.10 12.38
CA ILE A 195 -9.27 15.32 13.19
C ILE A 195 -9.46 14.98 14.67
N ALA A 196 -10.40 14.08 14.97
CA ALA A 196 -10.69 13.66 16.34
C ALA A 196 -9.49 13.00 17.01
N GLU A 197 -8.75 12.15 16.28
CA GLU A 197 -7.54 11.48 16.77
C GLU A 197 -6.38 12.44 17.06
N CYS A 198 -6.28 13.54 16.32
CA CYS A 198 -5.20 14.53 16.45
C CYS A 198 -5.59 15.75 17.30
N ARG A 199 -6.81 15.79 17.86
CA ARG A 199 -7.38 16.97 18.53
C ARG A 199 -6.50 17.55 19.62
N ASP A 200 -5.96 16.69 20.49
CA ASP A 200 -5.12 17.12 21.64
C ASP A 200 -3.84 17.82 21.14
N TRP A 201 -3.24 17.32 20.06
CA TRP A 201 -2.06 17.93 19.45
C TRP A 201 -2.40 19.24 18.73
N LEU A 202 -3.51 19.28 17.99
CA LEU A 202 -3.97 20.48 17.27
C LEU A 202 -4.27 21.63 18.22
N MET A 203 -4.99 21.38 19.32
CA MET A 203 -5.31 22.41 20.32
C MET A 203 -4.07 23.00 20.99
N LYS A 204 -3.02 22.19 21.16
CA LYS A 204 -1.77 22.62 21.79
C LYS A 204 -0.85 23.39 20.84
N ASN A 205 -0.73 22.93 19.59
CA ASN A 205 0.32 23.40 18.68
C ASN A 205 -0.22 24.31 17.56
N MET A 206 -1.48 24.16 17.17
CA MET A 206 -2.11 24.90 16.07
C MET A 206 -3.44 25.57 16.51
N PRO A 207 -3.51 26.27 17.66
CA PRO A 207 -4.77 26.78 18.21
C PRO A 207 -5.44 27.85 17.33
N HIS A 208 -4.69 28.45 16.41
CA HIS A 208 -5.17 29.51 15.51
C HIS A 208 -5.60 28.99 14.14
N ALA A 209 -5.27 27.74 13.80
CA ALA A 209 -5.58 27.18 12.49
C ALA A 209 -7.05 26.76 12.42
N GLN A 210 -7.72 27.13 11.33
CA GLN A 210 -9.08 26.68 11.05
C GLN A 210 -9.07 25.21 10.62
N ILE A 211 -9.81 24.37 11.33
CA ILE A 211 -9.97 22.96 10.97
C ILE A 211 -11.14 22.80 10.01
N ILE A 212 -10.92 22.13 8.87
CA ILE A 212 -11.88 21.94 7.79
C ILE A 212 -12.03 20.44 7.51
N GLU A 213 -13.24 19.93 7.71
CA GLU A 213 -13.57 18.52 7.44
C GLU A 213 -13.73 18.26 5.93
N VAL A 214 -13.14 17.17 5.45
CA VAL A 214 -13.25 16.69 4.08
C VAL A 214 -13.48 15.18 4.04
N GLU A 215 -13.77 14.64 2.85
CA GLU A 215 -14.21 13.25 2.66
C GLU A 215 -13.16 12.18 3.03
N SER A 216 -11.86 12.49 2.94
CA SER A 216 -10.80 11.54 3.31
C SER A 216 -9.48 12.24 3.65
N THR A 217 -8.59 11.55 4.36
CA THR A 217 -7.22 12.03 4.64
C THR A 217 -6.41 12.23 3.36
N ALA A 218 -6.60 11.37 2.36
CA ALA A 218 -5.97 11.52 1.05
C ALA A 218 -6.51 12.75 0.30
N LYS A 219 -7.82 13.02 0.36
CA LYS A 219 -8.41 14.22 -0.23
C LYS A 219 -7.90 15.50 0.45
N ALA A 220 -7.67 15.46 1.75
CA ALA A 220 -7.05 16.57 2.47
C ALA A 220 -5.65 16.88 1.95
N ALA A 221 -4.82 15.85 1.74
CA ALA A 221 -3.49 16.02 1.16
C ALA A 221 -3.53 16.55 -0.28
N GLU A 222 -4.48 16.07 -1.09
CA GLU A 222 -4.72 16.59 -2.44
C GLU A 222 -5.05 18.09 -2.41
N ILE A 223 -5.92 18.54 -1.49
CA ILE A 223 -6.27 19.95 -1.34
C ILE A 223 -5.07 20.78 -0.85
N ALA A 224 -4.35 20.30 0.17
CA ALA A 224 -3.24 21.02 0.77
C ALA A 224 -2.04 21.22 -0.18
N LYS A 225 -1.95 20.41 -1.24
CA LYS A 225 -0.98 20.58 -2.31
C LYS A 225 -1.15 21.92 -3.05
N ASP A 226 -2.39 22.35 -3.25
CA ASP A 226 -2.72 23.54 -4.04
C ASP A 226 -3.01 24.77 -3.16
N ASP A 227 -2.78 24.67 -1.84
CA ASP A 227 -3.11 25.70 -0.85
C ASP A 227 -1.94 25.92 0.13
N TYR A 228 -1.13 26.95 -0.17
CA TYR A 228 0.15 27.22 0.50
C TYR A 228 0.05 27.58 1.98
N GLU A 229 -1.09 28.13 2.43
CA GLU A 229 -1.33 28.47 3.83
C GLU A 229 -2.04 27.33 4.59
N SER A 230 -2.03 26.12 4.04
CA SER A 230 -2.76 25.00 4.61
C SER A 230 -1.89 23.78 4.87
N ALA A 231 -2.38 22.93 5.76
CA ALA A 231 -1.86 21.60 6.00
C ALA A 231 -2.96 20.54 5.89
N ALA A 232 -2.54 19.30 5.73
CA ALA A 232 -3.40 18.12 5.78
C ALA A 232 -2.96 17.21 6.92
N ILE A 233 -3.93 16.58 7.60
CA ILE A 233 -3.63 15.44 8.46
C ILE A 233 -3.86 14.17 7.63
N ALA A 234 -2.78 13.46 7.30
CA ALA A 234 -2.85 12.28 6.45
C ALA A 234 -1.70 11.29 6.69
N SER A 235 -1.71 10.21 5.90
CA SER A 235 -0.65 9.20 5.93
C SER A 235 0.65 9.72 5.32
N GLU A 236 1.79 9.13 5.70
CA GLU A 236 3.07 9.41 5.04
C GLU A 236 3.04 9.11 3.53
N SER A 237 2.28 8.09 3.11
CA SER A 237 2.06 7.78 1.69
C SER A 237 1.45 8.96 0.93
N ALA A 238 0.55 9.72 1.56
CA ALA A 238 -0.04 10.90 0.93
C ALA A 238 1.00 12.01 0.71
N ALA A 239 1.98 12.16 1.61
CA ALA A 239 3.08 13.11 1.44
C ALA A 239 3.88 12.79 0.16
N VAL A 240 4.21 11.52 -0.04
CA VAL A 240 4.95 11.07 -1.23
C VAL A 240 4.12 11.25 -2.51
N VAL A 241 2.85 10.84 -2.48
CA VAL A 241 1.98 10.89 -3.67
C VAL A 241 1.67 12.32 -4.12
N TYR A 242 1.45 13.23 -3.18
CA TYR A 242 1.08 14.62 -3.48
C TYR A 242 2.25 15.61 -3.41
N GLY A 243 3.47 15.14 -3.09
CA GLY A 243 4.67 15.97 -3.05
C GLY A 243 4.69 16.96 -1.88
N LEU A 244 4.15 16.58 -0.73
CA LEU A 244 4.07 17.42 0.46
C LEU A 244 5.25 17.16 1.41
N HIS A 245 5.62 18.19 2.17
CA HIS A 245 6.52 18.06 3.31
C HIS A 245 5.78 17.51 4.52
N ILE A 246 6.43 16.63 5.26
CA ILE A 246 5.96 16.20 6.58
C ILE A 246 6.49 17.21 7.59
N LEU A 247 5.59 18.03 8.14
CA LEU A 247 5.92 19.06 9.14
C LEU A 247 6.08 18.46 10.53
N GLU A 248 5.20 17.51 10.87
CA GLU A 248 5.25 16.78 12.14
C GLU A 248 4.80 15.33 11.94
N ARG A 249 5.46 14.40 12.63
CA ARG A 249 5.19 12.96 12.50
C ARG A 249 4.37 12.44 13.67
N LYS A 250 3.41 11.55 13.39
CA LYS A 250 2.66 10.78 14.39
C LYS A 250 2.01 11.70 15.43
N ILE A 251 1.14 12.60 14.95
CA ILE A 251 0.39 13.58 15.74
C ILE A 251 -0.94 13.03 16.27
N ASP A 252 -1.28 11.80 15.91
CA ASP A 252 -2.38 11.05 16.51
C ASP A 252 -2.10 10.66 17.97
N LYS A 253 -3.17 10.55 18.76
CA LYS A 253 -3.10 10.27 20.20
C LYS A 253 -2.65 8.85 20.54
N HIS A 254 -2.94 7.87 19.69
CA HIS A 254 -2.85 6.45 20.05
C HIS A 254 -1.61 5.80 19.45
N LEU A 255 -0.69 5.36 20.31
CA LEU A 255 0.58 4.73 19.88
C LEU A 255 0.42 3.44 19.06
N HIS A 256 -0.79 2.86 19.00
CA HIS A 256 -1.11 1.56 18.42
C HIS A 256 -2.50 1.54 17.76
N ASN A 257 -2.72 2.39 16.75
CA ASN A 257 -3.92 2.33 15.91
C ASN A 257 -3.67 1.35 14.75
N TYR A 258 -4.49 0.32 14.61
CA TYR A 258 -4.41 -0.64 13.51
C TYR A 258 -5.73 -0.73 12.75
N THR A 259 -5.63 -0.88 11.43
CA THR A 259 -6.76 -1.26 10.58
C THR A 259 -6.49 -2.59 9.92
N ARG A 260 -7.47 -3.49 10.00
CA ARG A 260 -7.52 -4.76 9.29
C ARG A 260 -8.29 -4.57 7.99
N PHE A 261 -7.67 -4.97 6.91
CA PHE A 261 -8.21 -4.98 5.55
C PHE A 261 -8.36 -6.41 5.06
N LEU A 262 -9.44 -6.68 4.35
CA LEU A 262 -9.69 -7.96 3.70
C LEU A 262 -9.33 -7.87 2.22
N ILE A 263 -8.73 -8.94 1.72
CA ILE A 263 -8.54 -9.16 0.30
C ILE A 263 -9.66 -10.08 -0.16
N ILE A 264 -10.45 -9.59 -1.11
CA ILE A 264 -11.63 -10.29 -1.63
C ILE A 264 -11.44 -10.69 -3.10
N GLY A 265 -11.97 -11.85 -3.47
CA GLY A 265 -11.93 -12.39 -4.82
C GLY A 265 -13.09 -13.34 -5.07
N ARG A 266 -13.16 -13.92 -6.28
CA ARG A 266 -14.22 -14.86 -6.66
C ARG A 266 -13.96 -16.28 -6.15
N ASP A 267 -12.71 -16.71 -6.17
CA ASP A 267 -12.31 -18.09 -5.88
C ASP A 267 -11.40 -18.17 -4.65
N VAL A 268 -11.60 -19.18 -3.81
CA VAL A 268 -10.69 -19.47 -2.71
C VAL A 268 -9.47 -20.20 -3.28
N PRO A 269 -8.24 -19.70 -3.11
CA PRO A 269 -7.06 -20.47 -3.49
C PRO A 269 -7.01 -21.79 -2.69
N PRO A 270 -6.49 -22.88 -3.26
CA PRO A 270 -6.41 -24.16 -2.57
C PRO A 270 -5.67 -24.05 -1.23
N PRO A 271 -6.02 -24.88 -0.24
CA PRO A 271 -5.41 -24.85 1.09
C PRO A 271 -3.89 -24.97 1.01
N THR A 272 -3.20 -24.26 1.90
CA THR A 272 -1.73 -24.09 1.88
C THR A 272 -1.00 -25.22 2.62
N GLY A 273 -1.65 -26.36 2.79
CA GLY A 273 -1.20 -27.52 3.54
C GLY A 273 -2.04 -28.74 3.16
N ASN A 274 -1.62 -29.93 3.64
CA ASN A 274 -2.35 -31.18 3.46
C ASN A 274 -3.67 -31.20 4.24
#